data_AF-A0A2V9VCF4-F1
#
_entry.id   AF-A0A2V9VCF4-F1
#
_cell.length_a   1.000
_cell.length_b   1.000
_cell.length_c   1.000
_cell.angle_alpha   90.00
_cell.angle_beta   90.00
_cell.angle_gamma   90.00
#
_symmetry.space_group_name_H-M   'P 1'
#
loop_
_entity.id
_entity.type
_entity.pdbx_description
1 polymer ?
#
loop_
_entity_poly.entity_id
_entity_poly.type
_entity_poly.pdbx_seq_one_letter_code
_entity_poly.pdbx_strand_id
1 'polypeptide(L)'
;MSPEVIAQGVRKAEKEADFLLVLLRDLHKDVAFICELNAPYTVLLYEKFGRMREQNIRNSADERSLWAMWRTLLSTKLGDVWRLEETVTQISKRYYDGHSLLFSEDESTLRLQISWLEDLAGYYNTLQRRNQACLAIDLEALWSSVRRQAFREVGKRVAQAQATTLEDFGEFAAASKVMEPFELGLLEKLRAEGESEKRTT
;
A
#
# COMPACT_ATOMS: atom_id res chain seq x y z
N MET A 1 33.19 32.64 8.65
CA MET A 1 32.46 31.39 8.99
C MET A 1 33.52 30.37 9.39
N SER A 2 33.40 29.70 10.54
CA SER A 2 34.46 28.77 10.99
C SER A 2 34.44 27.47 10.16
N PRO A 3 35.58 26.79 10.00
CA PRO A 3 35.65 25.49 9.31
C PRO A 3 34.70 24.44 9.90
N GLU A 4 34.49 24.46 11.22
CA GLU A 4 33.57 23.58 11.94
C GLU A 4 32.10 23.79 11.54
N VAL A 5 31.69 25.06 11.36
CA VAL A 5 30.32 25.40 10.92
C VAL A 5 30.09 24.93 9.48
N ILE A 6 31.10 25.06 8.62
CA ILE A 6 31.03 24.56 7.24
C ILE A 6 30.93 23.04 7.22
N ALA A 7 31.79 22.34 7.97
CA ALA A 7 31.78 20.88 8.05
C ALA A 7 30.45 20.32 8.59
N GLN A 8 29.87 20.98 9.59
CA GLN A 8 28.55 20.60 10.12
C GLN A 8 27.43 20.83 9.09
N GLY A 9 27.51 21.92 8.33
CA GLY A 9 26.57 22.21 7.24
C GLY A 9 26.63 21.16 6.14
N VAL A 10 27.85 20.79 5.71
CA VAL A 10 28.07 19.73 4.71
C VAL A 10 27.48 18.41 5.19
N ARG A 11 27.82 17.97 6.41
CA ARG A 11 27.32 16.71 6.96
C ARG A 11 25.79 16.66 7.08
N LYS A 12 25.15 17.80 7.38
CA LYS A 12 23.68 17.88 7.40
C LYS A 12 23.08 17.78 6.00
N ALA A 13 23.71 18.41 5.00
CA ALA A 13 23.27 18.33 3.62
C ALA A 13 23.43 16.91 3.06
N GLU A 14 24.53 16.23 3.38
CA GLU A 14 24.76 14.82 3.02
C GLU A 14 23.68 13.91 3.58
N LYS A 15 23.35 14.03 4.87
CA LYS A 15 22.26 13.26 5.48
C LYS A 15 20.91 13.51 4.82
N GLU A 16 20.60 14.76 4.47
CA GLU A 16 19.33 15.06 3.80
C GLU A 16 19.28 14.42 2.40
N ALA A 17 20.38 14.50 1.65
CA ALA A 17 20.48 13.85 0.34
C ALA A 17 20.35 12.33 0.44
N ASP A 18 21.06 11.69 1.37
CA ASP A 18 21.00 10.25 1.58
C ASP A 18 19.61 9.79 2.06
N PHE A 19 18.97 10.56 2.93
CA PHE A 19 17.58 10.32 3.33
C PHE A 19 16.64 10.26 2.12
N LEU A 20 16.73 11.25 1.23
CA LEU A 20 15.90 11.27 0.02
C LEU A 20 16.22 10.06 -0.87
N LEU A 21 17.50 9.76 -1.11
CA LEU A 21 17.90 8.61 -1.92
C LEU A 21 17.38 7.28 -1.34
N VAL A 22 17.48 7.08 -0.02
CA VAL A 22 16.96 5.89 0.65
C VAL A 22 15.43 5.82 0.50
N LEU A 23 14.72 6.93 0.71
CA LEU A 23 13.27 6.99 0.58
C LEU A 23 12.82 6.62 -0.84
N LEU A 24 13.50 7.13 -1.87
CA LEU A 24 13.21 6.82 -3.26
C LEU A 24 13.51 5.35 -3.59
N ARG A 25 14.68 4.85 -3.18
CA ARG A 25 15.10 3.46 -3.39
C ARG A 25 14.09 2.48 -2.82
N ASP A 26 13.62 2.73 -1.59
CA ASP A 26 12.73 1.81 -0.90
C ASP A 26 11.30 1.87 -1.48
N LEU A 27 10.86 3.03 -1.98
CA LEU A 27 9.62 3.12 -2.78
C LEU A 27 9.71 2.29 -4.06
N HIS A 28 10.81 2.38 -4.81
CA HIS A 28 10.98 1.57 -6.03
C HIS A 28 10.98 0.08 -5.75
N LYS A 29 11.63 -0.38 -4.68
CA LYS A 29 11.62 -1.80 -4.31
C LYS A 29 10.20 -2.32 -4.10
N ASP A 30 9.37 -1.55 -3.40
CA ASP A 30 7.99 -1.96 -3.13
C ASP A 30 7.11 -1.91 -4.38
N VAL A 31 7.30 -0.91 -5.24
CA VAL A 31 6.59 -0.82 -6.52
C VAL A 31 6.98 -1.96 -7.43
N ALA A 32 8.27 -2.25 -7.59
CA ALA A 32 8.75 -3.37 -8.39
C ALA A 32 8.18 -4.71 -7.85
N PHE A 33 8.23 -4.92 -6.54
CA PHE A 33 7.64 -6.11 -5.90
C PHE A 33 6.15 -6.26 -6.24
N ILE A 34 5.36 -5.19 -6.15
CA ILE A 34 3.93 -5.21 -6.47
C ILE A 34 3.70 -5.40 -7.98
N CYS A 35 4.46 -4.73 -8.83
CA CYS A 35 4.31 -4.81 -10.27
C CYS A 35 4.69 -6.21 -10.80
N GLU A 36 5.81 -6.77 -10.36
CA GLU A 36 6.30 -8.08 -10.80
C GLU A 36 5.46 -9.25 -10.27
N LEU A 37 5.08 -9.23 -8.99
CA LEU A 37 4.37 -10.37 -8.38
C LEU A 37 2.85 -10.30 -8.54
N ASN A 38 2.24 -9.11 -8.53
CA ASN A 38 0.77 -9.01 -8.61
C ASN A 38 0.24 -8.88 -10.04
N ALA A 39 1.04 -8.52 -11.06
CA ALA A 39 0.53 -8.43 -12.43
C ALA A 39 -0.02 -9.79 -12.92
N PRO A 40 0.70 -10.92 -12.78
CA PRO A 40 0.16 -12.22 -13.17
C PRO A 40 -1.06 -12.63 -12.35
N TYR A 41 -1.07 -12.28 -11.06
CA TYR A 41 -2.17 -12.61 -10.16
C TYR A 41 -3.46 -11.86 -10.54
N THR A 42 -3.34 -10.59 -10.96
CA THR A 42 -4.47 -9.77 -11.41
C THR A 42 -5.07 -10.32 -12.71
N VAL A 43 -4.23 -10.76 -13.65
CA VAL A 43 -4.69 -11.45 -14.86
C VAL A 43 -5.43 -12.74 -14.52
N LEU A 44 -4.87 -13.56 -13.63
CA LEU A 44 -5.51 -14.81 -13.19
C LEU A 44 -6.84 -14.56 -12.45
N LEU A 45 -6.94 -13.47 -11.68
CA LEU A 45 -8.20 -13.04 -11.07
C LEU A 45 -9.23 -12.67 -12.14
N TYR A 46 -8.81 -11.94 -13.17
CA TYR A 46 -9.68 -11.57 -14.28
C TYR A 46 -10.21 -12.81 -15.02
N GLU A 47 -9.32 -13.76 -15.35
CA GLU A 47 -9.69 -15.00 -16.03
C GLU A 47 -10.63 -15.87 -15.18
N LYS A 48 -10.30 -16.07 -13.90
CA LYS A 48 -11.10 -16.89 -12.99
C LYS A 48 -12.48 -16.28 -12.75
N PHE A 49 -12.56 -14.95 -12.66
CA PHE A 49 -13.82 -14.23 -12.55
C PHE A 49 -14.67 -14.35 -13.85
N GLY A 50 -14.03 -14.26 -15.02
CA GLY A 50 -14.68 -14.49 -16.32
C GLY A 50 -15.34 -15.87 -16.43
N ARG A 51 -14.63 -16.92 -16.00
CA ARG A 51 -15.19 -18.30 -15.98
C ARG A 51 -16.37 -18.45 -15.03
N MET A 52 -16.32 -17.81 -13.86
CA MET A 52 -17.45 -17.81 -12.92
C MET A 52 -18.69 -17.10 -13.48
N ARG A 53 -18.49 -16.02 -14.25
CA ARG A 53 -19.59 -15.32 -14.93
C ARG A 53 -20.30 -16.23 -15.94
N GLU A 54 -19.55 -17.02 -16.70
CA GLU A 54 -20.08 -17.93 -17.73
C GLU A 54 -20.87 -19.10 -17.13
N GLN A 55 -20.56 -19.51 -15.91
CA GLN A 55 -21.16 -20.68 -15.26
C GLN A 55 -22.55 -20.43 -14.65
N ASN A 56 -23.09 -19.21 -14.73
CA ASN A 56 -24.47 -18.85 -14.33
C ASN A 56 -24.90 -19.48 -12.98
N ILE A 57 -24.17 -19.06 -11.95
CA ILE A 57 -24.12 -19.59 -10.58
C ILE A 57 -25.48 -19.40 -9.86
N ARG A 58 -26.09 -20.50 -9.38
CA ARG A 58 -27.47 -20.62 -8.85
C ARG A 58 -27.51 -20.48 -7.33
N ASN A 59 -27.97 -19.34 -6.79
CA ASN A 59 -28.16 -19.00 -5.36
C ASN A 59 -28.10 -20.15 -4.31
N SER A 60 -26.93 -20.73 -4.09
CA SER A 60 -26.69 -21.72 -3.04
C SER A 60 -25.84 -21.12 -1.91
N ALA A 61 -25.81 -21.76 -0.74
CA ALA A 61 -25.04 -21.27 0.40
C ALA A 61 -23.52 -21.24 0.11
N ASP A 62 -23.01 -22.23 -0.62
CA ASP A 62 -21.61 -22.33 -1.02
C ASP A 62 -21.20 -21.16 -1.94
N GLU A 63 -22.14 -20.70 -2.78
CA GLU A 63 -21.89 -19.58 -3.69
C GLU A 63 -21.82 -18.24 -2.97
N ARG A 64 -22.64 -18.03 -1.92
CA ARG A 64 -22.54 -16.81 -1.09
C ARG A 64 -21.17 -16.68 -0.45
N SER A 65 -20.62 -17.79 0.03
CA SER A 65 -19.27 -17.85 0.58
C SER A 65 -18.21 -17.47 -0.48
N LEU A 66 -18.32 -18.04 -1.69
CA LEU A 66 -17.44 -17.71 -2.81
C LEU A 66 -17.52 -16.22 -3.19
N TRP A 67 -18.72 -15.66 -3.31
CA TRP A 67 -18.93 -14.25 -3.64
C TRP A 67 -18.41 -13.30 -2.55
N ALA A 68 -18.53 -13.67 -1.27
CA ALA A 68 -17.95 -12.92 -0.16
C ALA A 68 -16.41 -12.97 -0.19
N MET A 69 -15.83 -14.14 -0.46
CA MET A 69 -14.38 -14.29 -0.64
C MET A 69 -13.87 -13.42 -1.79
N TRP A 70 -14.57 -13.40 -2.92
CA TRP A 70 -14.22 -12.54 -4.06
C TRP A 70 -14.30 -11.06 -3.74
N ARG A 71 -15.35 -10.64 -3.03
CA ARG A 71 -15.50 -9.26 -2.56
C ARG A 71 -14.29 -8.84 -1.74
N THR A 72 -13.93 -9.65 -0.76
CA THR A 72 -12.78 -9.40 0.11
C THR A 72 -11.49 -9.34 -0.69
N LEU A 73 -11.27 -10.31 -1.58
CA LEU A 73 -10.05 -10.36 -2.39
C LEU A 73 -9.89 -9.15 -3.31
N LEU A 74 -10.94 -8.78 -4.03
CA LEU A 74 -10.93 -7.59 -4.91
C LEU A 74 -10.74 -6.30 -4.09
N SER A 75 -11.48 -6.15 -2.99
CA SER A 75 -11.39 -4.95 -2.14
C SER A 75 -10.00 -4.80 -1.51
N THR A 76 -9.40 -5.90 -1.05
CA THR A 76 -8.04 -5.90 -0.48
C THR A 76 -7.01 -5.57 -1.55
N LYS A 77 -7.04 -6.25 -2.71
CA LYS A 77 -6.07 -6.01 -3.78
C LYS A 77 -6.16 -4.59 -4.33
N LEU A 78 -7.36 -4.11 -4.62
CA LEU A 78 -7.58 -2.73 -5.06
C LEU A 78 -7.13 -1.72 -3.99
N GLY A 79 -7.46 -1.99 -2.73
CA GLY A 79 -7.01 -1.17 -1.60
C GLY A 79 -5.49 -1.09 -1.47
N ASP A 80 -4.78 -2.20 -1.69
CA ASP A 80 -3.32 -2.24 -1.62
C ASP A 80 -2.66 -1.42 -2.74
N VAL A 81 -3.11 -1.58 -3.99
CA VAL A 81 -2.53 -0.83 -5.13
C VAL A 81 -2.87 0.65 -5.09
N TRP A 82 -4.10 1.03 -4.71
CA TRP A 82 -4.47 2.43 -4.48
C TRP A 82 -3.68 3.05 -3.34
N ARG A 83 -3.44 2.29 -2.25
CA ARG A 83 -2.64 2.79 -1.12
C ARG A 83 -1.21 3.07 -1.55
N LEU A 84 -0.64 2.20 -2.38
CA LEU A 84 0.71 2.41 -2.92
C LEU A 84 0.77 3.66 -3.81
N GLU A 85 -0.15 3.80 -4.77
CA GLU A 85 -0.22 4.96 -5.67
C GLU A 85 -0.37 6.27 -4.88
N GLU A 86 -1.28 6.31 -3.90
CA GLU A 86 -1.50 7.49 -3.07
C GLU A 86 -0.27 7.79 -2.18
N THR A 87 0.41 6.76 -1.67
CA THR A 87 1.65 6.92 -0.87
C THR A 87 2.77 7.53 -1.70
N VAL A 88 3.00 7.00 -2.91
CA VAL A 88 3.98 7.54 -3.87
C VAL A 88 3.64 8.99 -4.21
N THR A 89 2.37 9.28 -4.49
CA THR A 89 1.89 10.63 -4.82
C THR A 89 2.12 11.62 -3.67
N GLN A 90 1.86 11.22 -2.43
CA GLN A 90 2.06 12.09 -1.26
C GLN A 90 3.55 12.33 -0.97
N ILE A 91 4.41 11.31 -1.12
CA ILE A 91 5.87 11.48 -0.95
C ILE A 91 6.43 12.38 -2.05
N SER A 92 6.04 12.15 -3.30
CA SER A 92 6.39 13.00 -4.44
C SER A 92 6.10 14.47 -4.17
N LYS A 93 4.87 14.79 -3.76
CA LYS A 93 4.45 16.17 -3.45
C LYS A 93 5.22 16.80 -2.29
N ARG A 94 5.61 16.01 -1.29
CA ARG A 94 6.21 16.53 -0.05
C ARG A 94 7.72 16.66 -0.10
N TYR A 95 8.41 15.76 -0.80
CA TYR A 95 9.87 15.63 -0.76
C TYR A 95 10.54 15.85 -2.12
N TYR A 96 9.76 15.91 -3.21
CA TYR A 96 10.28 15.97 -4.58
C TYR A 96 9.48 16.94 -5.45
N ASP A 97 8.86 17.96 -4.87
CA ASP A 97 8.12 19.02 -5.59
C ASP A 97 7.04 18.50 -6.57
N GLY A 98 6.51 17.29 -6.34
CA GLY A 98 5.52 16.66 -7.22
C GLY A 98 6.10 16.00 -8.48
N HIS A 99 7.43 15.85 -8.59
CA HIS A 99 8.05 15.10 -9.67
C HIS A 99 7.69 13.61 -9.61
N SER A 100 7.52 12.97 -10.78
CA SER A 100 7.29 11.52 -10.81
C SER A 100 8.50 10.80 -10.22
N LEU A 101 8.23 9.89 -9.29
CA LEU A 101 9.24 9.12 -8.57
C LEU A 101 9.46 7.76 -9.19
N LEU A 102 8.47 7.23 -9.90
CA LEU A 102 8.54 5.89 -10.46
C LEU A 102 9.11 5.96 -11.88
N PHE A 103 9.72 4.86 -12.32
CA PHE A 103 10.02 4.71 -13.73
C PHE A 103 8.71 4.66 -14.51
N SER A 104 8.71 5.20 -15.72
CA SER A 104 7.49 5.31 -16.53
C SER A 104 6.80 3.95 -16.76
N GLU A 105 7.58 2.88 -16.87
CA GLU A 105 7.07 1.51 -17.02
C GLU A 105 6.35 1.03 -15.75
N ASP A 106 6.95 1.21 -14.58
CA ASP A 106 6.34 0.87 -13.28
C ASP A 106 5.06 1.66 -13.04
N GLU A 107 5.09 2.97 -13.31
CA GLU A 107 3.93 3.84 -13.17
C GLU A 107 2.78 3.42 -14.10
N SER A 108 3.11 3.08 -15.35
CA SER A 108 2.12 2.58 -16.32
C SER A 108 1.53 1.23 -15.90
N THR A 109 2.37 0.34 -15.36
CA THR A 109 1.96 -0.99 -14.88
C THR A 109 1.03 -0.88 -13.68
N LEU A 110 1.37 -0.02 -12.71
CA LEU A 110 0.54 0.22 -11.53
C LEU A 110 -0.85 0.75 -11.91
N ARG A 111 -0.91 1.76 -12.80
CA ARG A 111 -2.18 2.32 -13.29
C ARG A 111 -3.00 1.30 -14.07
N LEU A 112 -2.35 0.44 -14.86
CA LEU A 112 -3.03 -0.64 -15.59
C LEU A 112 -3.65 -1.65 -14.62
N GLN A 113 -2.93 -2.06 -13.58
CA GLN A 113 -3.46 -2.97 -12.55
C GLN A 113 -4.65 -2.36 -11.82
N ILE A 114 -4.59 -1.07 -11.46
CA ILE A 114 -5.70 -0.34 -10.84
C ILE A 114 -6.92 -0.38 -11.75
N SER A 115 -6.77 -0.01 -13.02
CA SER A 115 -7.87 -0.01 -14.00
C SER A 115 -8.52 -1.40 -14.12
N TRP A 116 -7.73 -2.47 -14.20
CA TRP A 116 -8.27 -3.83 -14.28
C TRP A 116 -9.04 -4.25 -13.02
N LEU A 117 -8.55 -3.87 -11.84
CA LEU A 117 -9.22 -4.18 -10.57
C LEU A 117 -10.50 -3.37 -10.39
N GLU A 118 -10.53 -2.11 -10.81
CA GLU A 118 -11.73 -1.27 -10.85
C GLU A 118 -12.79 -1.86 -11.79
N ASP A 119 -12.40 -2.28 -13.00
CA ASP A 119 -13.28 -2.94 -13.96
C ASP A 119 -13.87 -4.23 -13.36
N LEU A 120 -13.03 -5.07 -12.71
CA LEU A 120 -13.49 -6.28 -12.03
C LEU A 120 -14.47 -5.99 -10.90
N ALA A 121 -14.23 -4.95 -10.10
CA ALA A 121 -15.17 -4.51 -9.08
C ALA A 121 -16.49 -4.02 -9.69
N GLY A 122 -16.44 -3.32 -10.83
CA GLY A 122 -17.63 -2.92 -11.60
C GLY A 122 -18.44 -4.12 -12.09
N TYR A 123 -17.77 -5.14 -12.64
CA TYR A 123 -18.43 -6.38 -13.06
C TYR A 123 -19.01 -7.15 -11.87
N TYR A 124 -18.27 -7.27 -10.76
CA TYR A 124 -18.76 -7.83 -9.51
C TYR A 124 -20.06 -7.16 -9.07
N ASN A 125 -20.06 -5.82 -8.99
CA ASN A 125 -21.23 -5.06 -8.56
C ASN A 125 -22.42 -5.22 -9.52
N THR A 126 -22.17 -5.34 -10.82
CA THR A 126 -23.23 -5.58 -11.82
C THR A 126 -23.88 -6.95 -11.62
N LEU A 127 -23.08 -7.99 -11.34
CA LEU A 127 -23.58 -9.35 -11.08
C LEU A 127 -24.27 -9.44 -9.71
N GLN A 128 -23.74 -8.77 -8.69
CA GLN A 128 -24.36 -8.67 -7.36
C GLN A 128 -25.77 -8.05 -7.44
N ARG A 129 -26.00 -7.02 -8.26
CA ARG A 129 -27.35 -6.43 -8.42
C ARG A 129 -28.37 -7.44 -8.94
N ARG A 130 -27.91 -8.40 -9.75
CA ARG A 130 -28.74 -9.50 -10.27
C ARG A 130 -28.90 -10.63 -9.26
N ASN A 131 -27.97 -10.75 -8.32
CA ASN A 131 -27.88 -11.81 -7.33
C ASN A 131 -27.70 -11.21 -5.92
N GLN A 132 -28.82 -10.77 -5.31
CA GLN A 132 -28.88 -10.00 -4.05
C GLN A 132 -28.32 -10.72 -2.81
N ALA A 133 -27.67 -11.86 -2.98
CA ALA A 133 -27.16 -12.69 -1.91
C ALA A 133 -25.88 -12.14 -1.24
N CYS A 134 -25.25 -11.11 -1.83
CA CYS A 134 -23.99 -10.54 -1.35
C CYS A 134 -23.99 -9.00 -1.37
N LEU A 135 -23.08 -8.39 -0.62
CA LEU A 135 -22.91 -6.93 -0.55
C LEU A 135 -22.09 -6.41 -1.73
N ALA A 136 -22.42 -5.21 -2.22
CA ALA A 136 -21.60 -4.52 -3.20
C ALA A 136 -20.22 -4.11 -2.63
N ILE A 137 -19.28 -3.85 -3.53
CA ILE A 137 -18.03 -3.15 -3.25
C ILE A 137 -18.30 -1.65 -3.40
N ASP A 138 -18.20 -0.91 -2.30
CA ASP A 138 -18.27 0.54 -2.29
C ASP A 138 -16.87 1.11 -2.54
N LEU A 139 -16.62 1.52 -3.79
CA LEU A 139 -15.32 2.03 -4.21
C LEU A 139 -14.99 3.37 -3.57
N GLU A 140 -15.99 4.22 -3.31
CA GLU A 140 -15.78 5.54 -2.69
C GLU A 140 -15.41 5.40 -1.21
N ALA A 141 -16.12 4.53 -0.48
CA ALA A 141 -15.78 4.21 0.90
C ALA A 141 -14.40 3.55 1.00
N LEU A 142 -14.07 2.65 0.07
CA LEU A 142 -12.76 2.00 0.01
C LEU A 142 -11.65 3.04 -0.23
N TRP A 143 -11.80 3.90 -1.24
CA TRP A 143 -10.84 4.96 -1.54
C TRP A 143 -10.65 5.93 -0.36
N SER A 144 -11.73 6.33 0.30
CA SER A 144 -11.67 7.17 1.50
C SER A 144 -10.90 6.51 2.65
N SER A 145 -11.05 5.20 2.81
CA SER A 145 -10.26 4.41 3.77
C SER A 145 -8.78 4.38 3.38
N VAL A 146 -8.50 4.11 2.10
CA VAL A 146 -7.15 4.05 1.53
C VAL A 146 -6.39 5.35 1.78
N ARG A 147 -6.97 6.51 1.49
CA ARG A 147 -6.29 7.81 1.69
C ARG A 147 -5.83 8.01 3.14
N ARG A 148 -6.64 7.59 4.12
CA ARG A 148 -6.26 7.66 5.55
C ARG A 148 -5.12 6.70 5.89
N GLN A 149 -5.09 5.52 5.27
CA GLN A 149 -4.02 4.55 5.46
C GLN A 149 -2.72 5.01 4.80
N ALA A 150 -2.81 5.53 3.57
CA ALA A 150 -1.67 6.07 2.84
C ALA A 150 -0.95 7.17 3.64
N PHE A 151 -1.69 8.07 4.29
CA PHE A 151 -1.08 9.10 5.16
C PHE A 151 -0.21 8.49 6.29
N ARG A 152 -0.67 7.40 6.92
CA ARG A 152 0.11 6.71 7.96
C ARG A 152 1.32 6.00 7.36
N GLU A 153 1.14 5.40 6.20
CA GLU A 153 2.19 4.70 5.46
C GLU A 153 3.32 5.66 5.02
N VAL A 154 2.97 6.86 4.55
CA VAL A 154 3.94 7.94 4.27
C VAL A 154 4.78 8.24 5.50
N GLY A 155 4.14 8.45 6.66
CA GLY A 155 4.85 8.72 7.91
C GLY A 155 5.84 7.61 8.29
N LYS A 156 5.40 6.35 8.16
CA LYS A 156 6.23 5.18 8.45
C LYS A 156 7.43 5.09 7.50
N ARG A 157 7.23 5.28 6.20
CA ARG A 157 8.31 5.22 5.19
C ARG A 157 9.36 6.30 5.38
N VAL A 158 8.90 7.52 5.67
CA VAL A 158 9.80 8.63 5.99
C VAL A 158 10.63 8.31 7.23
N ALA A 159 9.99 7.80 8.29
CA ALA A 159 10.69 7.42 9.52
C ALA A 159 11.72 6.31 9.26
N GLN A 160 11.37 5.29 8.46
CA GLN A 160 12.29 4.21 8.08
C GLN A 160 13.50 4.74 7.31
N ALA A 161 13.28 5.58 6.28
CA ALA A 161 14.38 6.15 5.51
C ALA A 161 15.29 7.05 6.37
N GLN A 162 14.71 7.83 7.28
CA GLN A 162 15.46 8.63 8.25
C GLN A 162 16.27 7.76 9.21
N ALA A 163 15.67 6.69 9.74
CA ALA A 163 16.35 5.77 10.63
C ALA A 163 17.54 5.08 9.94
N THR A 164 17.33 4.52 8.75
CA THR A 164 18.42 3.91 7.95
C THR A 164 19.55 4.90 7.69
N THR A 165 19.21 6.14 7.30
CA THR A 165 20.23 7.17 7.08
C THR A 165 20.98 7.51 8.37
N LEU A 166 20.30 7.61 9.51
CA LEU A 166 20.95 7.86 10.79
C LEU A 166 21.88 6.71 11.20
N GLU A 167 21.48 5.46 10.97
CA GLU A 167 22.31 4.27 11.18
C GLU A 167 23.57 4.29 10.32
N ASP A 168 23.44 4.63 9.02
CA ASP A 168 24.57 4.74 8.09
C ASP A 168 25.58 5.81 8.53
N PHE A 169 25.13 6.84 9.27
CA PHE A 169 25.97 7.88 9.86
C PHE A 169 26.43 7.59 11.31
N GLY A 170 26.12 6.41 11.85
CA GLY A 170 26.50 5.97 13.20
C GLY A 170 25.64 6.52 14.34
N GLU A 171 24.47 7.08 14.04
CA GLU A 171 23.55 7.73 15.00
C GLU A 171 22.41 6.79 15.44
N PHE A 172 22.74 5.57 15.84
CA PHE A 172 21.78 4.50 16.18
C PHE A 172 20.71 4.92 17.19
N ALA A 173 21.07 5.66 18.26
CA ALA A 173 20.10 6.11 19.25
C ALA A 173 19.07 7.09 18.67
N ALA A 174 19.48 7.93 17.71
CA ALA A 174 18.56 8.82 17.01
C ALA A 174 17.68 8.03 16.04
N ALA A 175 18.23 7.02 15.36
CA ALA A 175 17.48 6.13 14.48
C ALA A 175 16.34 5.39 15.23
N SER A 176 16.66 4.78 16.38
CA SER A 176 15.65 4.11 17.22
C SER A 176 14.54 5.06 17.64
N LYS A 177 14.90 6.27 18.09
CA LYS A 177 13.93 7.28 18.52
C LYS A 177 12.96 7.71 17.41
N VAL A 178 13.41 7.74 16.16
CA VAL A 178 12.56 8.05 15.01
C VAL A 178 11.54 6.92 14.74
N MET A 179 11.91 5.67 15.02
CA MET A 179 11.06 4.49 14.80
C MET A 179 10.09 4.17 15.95
N GLU A 180 10.42 4.58 17.18
CA GLU A 180 9.63 4.33 18.40
C GLU A 180 8.10 4.49 18.24
N PRO A 181 7.55 5.57 17.61
CA PRO A 181 6.12 5.73 17.46
C PRO A 181 5.43 4.63 16.64
N PHE A 182 6.17 4.00 15.72
CA PHE A 182 5.65 2.98 14.81
C PHE A 182 5.83 1.56 15.36
N GLU A 183 6.83 1.34 16.21
CA GLU A 183 7.06 0.08 16.90
C GLU A 183 6.08 -0.12 18.06
N LEU A 184 5.80 0.93 18.84
CA LEU A 184 4.80 0.90 19.91
C LEU A 184 3.40 0.64 19.37
N GLY A 185 3.03 1.29 18.25
CA GLY A 185 1.74 1.05 17.60
C GLY A 185 1.60 -0.36 17.00
N LEU A 186 2.71 -1.02 16.66
CA LEU A 186 2.70 -2.42 16.21
C LEU A 186 2.47 -3.38 17.40
N LEU A 187 3.15 -3.15 18.52
CA LEU A 187 2.97 -3.94 19.74
C LEU A 187 1.55 -3.83 20.32
N GLU A 188 0.97 -2.64 20.31
CA GLU A 188 -0.42 -2.43 20.75
C GLU A 188 -1.43 -3.14 19.85
N LYS A 189 -1.21 -3.14 18.52
CA LYS A 189 -2.04 -3.89 17.57
C LYS A 189 -1.92 -5.40 17.76
N LEU A 190 -0.70 -5.92 17.85
CA LEU A 190 -0.46 -7.35 18.08
C LEU A 190 -1.07 -7.82 19.41
N ARG A 191 -1.04 -6.97 20.44
CA ARG A 191 -1.69 -7.24 21.72
C ARG A 191 -3.22 -7.27 21.58
N ALA A 192 -3.81 -6.30 20.87
CA ALA A 192 -5.25 -6.26 20.65
C ALA A 192 -5.74 -7.44 19.80
N GLU A 193 -4.98 -7.87 18.80
CA GLU A 193 -5.27 -9.04 17.97
C GLU A 193 -5.16 -10.34 18.78
N GLY A 194 -4.11 -10.50 19.60
CA GLY A 194 -3.96 -11.65 20.50
C GLY A 194 -4.99 -11.71 21.64
N GLU A 195 -5.54 -10.57 22.07
CA GLU A 195 -6.66 -10.52 23.03
C GLU A 195 -8.02 -10.80 22.36
N SER A 196 -8.17 -10.47 21.07
CA SER A 196 -9.37 -10.78 20.29
C SER A 196 -9.46 -12.27 19.96
N GLU A 197 -8.34 -12.92 19.60
CA GLU A 197 -8.30 -14.37 19.35
C GLU A 197 -8.69 -15.19 20.60
N LYS A 198 -8.23 -14.77 21.78
CA LYS A 198 -8.56 -15.41 23.07
C LYS A 198 -10.02 -15.30 23.49
N ARG A 199 -10.80 -14.40 22.88
CA ARG A 199 -12.25 -14.25 23.16
C ARG A 199 -13.12 -15.08 22.21
N THR A 200 -12.54 -15.61 21.14
CA THR A 200 -13.23 -16.42 20.12
C THR A 200 -12.95 -17.92 20.21
N THR A 201 -12.07 -18.35 21.11
CA THR A 201 -11.82 -19.75 21.50
C THR A 201 -12.35 -20.02 22.90
#